data_AF-A0A660VRU5-F1
#
_entry.id   AF-A0A660VRU5-F1
#
_cell.length_a   1.000
_cell.length_b   1.000
_cell.length_c   1.000
_cell.angle_alpha   90.00
_cell.angle_beta   90.00
_cell.angle_gamma   90.00
#
_symmetry.space_group_name_H-M   'P 1'
#
loop_
_entity.id
_entity.type
_entity.pdbx_description
1 polymer ?
#
loop_
_entity_poly.entity_id
_entity_poly.type
_entity_poly.pdbx_seq_one_letter_code
_entity_poly.pdbx_strand_id
1 'polypeptide(L)'
;MSVSAACRAAGARCFSVALTLGLGWACLAPASLAADGWLTTAAHQPVAQTSSYSQEWAVVAVSDDGQRVAVAWETVIGHEVKLRFFNGAGSPISAELLVNAGFTGHIQDEPMLAMDSEGRTLVCWSDRNAYDGDGMGVFGRVYDGGGVPYGPPFVISEDTTQSQWEPMPRALPDGGWVVAFNGEDDGEAWFRRLTAEGVPVGADVNLATFHNNAQVDAAVTVDAEGRLFTAFVDYGGNVVGGMGTNI
;
A
#
# COMPACT_ATOMS: atom_id res chain seq x y z
N MET A 1 -13.49 -20.91 -45.89
CA MET A 1 -14.15 -20.76 -44.58
C MET A 1 -14.05 -19.29 -44.22
N SER A 2 -15.13 -18.54 -44.41
CA SER A 2 -15.21 -17.10 -44.18
C SER A 2 -15.47 -16.83 -42.69
N VAL A 3 -14.67 -15.97 -42.06
CA VAL A 3 -15.05 -15.37 -40.77
C VAL A 3 -15.69 -14.02 -41.06
N SER A 4 -17.02 -13.99 -40.95
CA SER A 4 -17.79 -12.76 -40.80
C SER A 4 -17.73 -12.35 -39.33
N ALA A 5 -17.21 -11.15 -39.04
CA ALA A 5 -17.30 -10.54 -37.72
C ALA A 5 -18.37 -9.44 -37.78
N ALA A 6 -19.59 -9.79 -37.40
CA ALA A 6 -20.61 -8.83 -37.02
C ALA A 6 -21.36 -9.38 -35.80
N CYS A 7 -21.03 -8.86 -34.61
CA CYS A 7 -22.05 -8.49 -33.64
C CYS A 7 -21.47 -7.45 -32.66
N ARG A 8 -21.86 -6.19 -32.88
CA ARG A 8 -21.88 -5.15 -31.85
C ARG A 8 -23.11 -5.39 -30.99
N ALA A 9 -22.94 -5.63 -29.69
CA ALA A 9 -23.92 -5.26 -28.66
C ALA A 9 -23.28 -5.34 -27.26
N ALA A 10 -23.29 -4.20 -26.56
CA ALA A 10 -23.15 -3.98 -25.12
C ALA A 10 -22.07 -4.76 -24.31
N GLY A 11 -20.92 -4.11 -24.11
CA GLY A 11 -20.39 -3.89 -22.75
C GLY A 11 -19.55 -4.97 -22.05
N ALA A 12 -19.46 -6.21 -22.53
CA ALA A 12 -18.61 -7.23 -21.91
C ALA A 12 -17.49 -7.67 -22.85
N ARG A 13 -16.23 -7.33 -22.53
CA ARG A 13 -15.05 -7.91 -23.17
C ARG A 13 -14.75 -9.26 -22.50
N CYS A 14 -15.35 -10.34 -22.99
CA CYS A 14 -14.89 -11.69 -22.65
C CYS A 14 -13.70 -12.05 -23.55
N PHE A 15 -12.52 -12.23 -22.95
CA PHE A 15 -11.40 -12.90 -23.61
C PHE A 15 -11.43 -14.38 -23.22
N SER A 16 -11.87 -15.24 -24.15
CA SER A 16 -11.70 -16.69 -24.02
C SER A 16 -10.46 -17.12 -24.82
N VAL A 17 -9.43 -17.59 -24.12
CA VAL A 17 -8.34 -18.35 -24.75
C VAL A 17 -8.78 -19.81 -24.79
N ALA A 18 -9.07 -20.32 -25.99
CA ALA A 18 -9.38 -21.73 -26.20
C ALA A 18 -8.07 -22.52 -26.37
N LEU A 19 -7.74 -23.40 -25.42
CA LEU A 19 -6.75 -24.45 -25.63
C LEU A 19 -7.48 -25.80 -25.71
N THR A 20 -7.31 -26.52 -26.82
CA THR A 20 -7.91 -27.84 -27.03
C THR A 20 -7.08 -28.92 -26.35
N LEU A 21 -7.58 -29.48 -25.25
CA LEU A 21 -7.29 -30.86 -24.86
C LEU A 21 -8.60 -31.57 -24.54
N GLY A 22 -8.76 -32.77 -25.10
CA GLY A 22 -10.00 -33.52 -25.10
C GLY A 22 -10.41 -34.02 -23.70
N LEU A 23 -11.73 -34.12 -23.54
CA LEU A 23 -12.49 -34.71 -22.43
C LEU A 23 -12.78 -33.77 -21.23
N GLY A 24 -13.97 -33.16 -21.27
CA GLY A 24 -14.66 -32.59 -20.11
C GLY A 24 -14.60 -31.07 -20.01
N TRP A 25 -15.75 -30.40 -20.18
CA TRP A 25 -15.86 -28.96 -20.00
C TRP A 25 -15.80 -28.61 -18.51
N ALA A 26 -14.65 -28.13 -18.04
CA ALA A 26 -14.58 -27.32 -16.83
C ALA A 26 -14.06 -25.93 -17.24
N CYS A 27 -14.99 -24.98 -17.38
CA CYS A 27 -14.63 -23.58 -17.44
C CYS A 27 -14.22 -23.17 -16.02
N LEU A 28 -12.92 -23.02 -15.75
CA LEU A 28 -12.50 -22.15 -14.66
C LEU A 28 -12.81 -20.73 -15.13
N ALA A 29 -13.99 -20.23 -14.75
CA ALA A 29 -14.35 -18.85 -15.01
C ALA A 29 -13.32 -17.95 -14.31
N PRO A 30 -12.72 -16.96 -14.99
CA PRO A 30 -12.08 -15.86 -14.27
C PRO A 30 -13.12 -15.21 -13.36
N ALA A 31 -12.69 -14.71 -12.20
CA ALA A 31 -13.60 -14.03 -11.29
C ALA A 31 -14.42 -12.97 -12.06
N SER A 32 -15.74 -13.13 -12.06
CA SER A 32 -16.65 -12.19 -12.71
C SER A 32 -17.19 -11.24 -11.66
N LEU A 33 -17.26 -9.95 -11.99
CA LEU A 33 -18.16 -9.05 -11.29
C LEU A 33 -19.59 -9.57 -11.52
N ALA A 34 -20.32 -9.79 -10.44
CA ALA A 34 -21.76 -9.89 -10.49
C ALA A 34 -22.35 -8.56 -10.96
N ALA A 35 -23.59 -8.62 -11.44
CA ALA A 35 -24.29 -7.45 -12.00
C ALA A 35 -24.49 -6.30 -10.99
N ASP A 36 -24.28 -6.57 -9.70
CA ASP A 36 -24.33 -5.62 -8.59
C ASP A 36 -22.94 -5.03 -8.22
N GLY A 37 -21.90 -5.38 -8.97
CA GLY A 37 -20.54 -4.88 -8.76
C GLY A 37 -19.70 -5.70 -7.78
N TRP A 38 -20.23 -6.78 -7.21
CA TRP A 38 -19.50 -7.63 -6.27
C TRP A 38 -18.75 -8.76 -6.97
N LEU A 39 -17.55 -9.10 -6.47
CA LEU A 39 -16.76 -10.20 -7.03
C LEU A 39 -17.42 -11.55 -6.69
N THR A 40 -17.67 -12.37 -7.71
CA THR A 40 -18.02 -13.79 -7.53
C THR A 40 -16.79 -14.64 -7.82
N THR A 41 -16.14 -15.19 -6.79
CA THR A 41 -14.92 -15.99 -6.95
C THR A 41 -15.22 -17.48 -6.96
N ALA A 42 -14.69 -18.21 -7.95
CA ALA A 42 -14.80 -19.67 -8.04
C ALA A 42 -13.72 -20.43 -7.25
N ALA A 43 -12.65 -19.78 -6.79
CA ALA A 43 -11.61 -20.35 -5.93
C ALA A 43 -10.74 -19.26 -5.27
N HIS A 44 -10.27 -19.50 -4.04
CA HIS A 44 -9.29 -18.65 -3.36
C HIS A 44 -7.88 -18.91 -3.92
N GLN A 45 -7.13 -17.85 -4.26
CA GLN A 45 -5.71 -17.96 -4.62
C GLN A 45 -4.85 -17.59 -3.39
N PRO A 46 -4.00 -18.49 -2.88
CA PRO A 46 -3.16 -18.18 -1.71
C PRO A 46 -2.08 -17.17 -2.10
N VAL A 47 -2.16 -15.97 -1.48
CA VAL A 47 -1.18 -14.89 -1.66
C VAL A 47 0.17 -15.31 -1.08
N ALA A 48 0.15 -15.81 0.16
CA ALA A 48 1.34 -16.38 0.78
C ALA A 48 1.54 -17.85 0.37
N GLN A 49 2.80 -18.23 0.17
CA GLN A 49 3.29 -19.56 -0.17
C GLN A 49 4.06 -20.18 0.99
N THR A 50 4.53 -19.38 1.95
CA THR A 50 5.10 -19.88 3.20
C THR A 50 4.01 -20.00 4.26
N SER A 51 3.70 -21.24 4.66
CA SER A 51 2.66 -21.56 5.64
C SER A 51 3.19 -21.69 7.08
N SER A 52 4.43 -21.26 7.35
CA SER A 52 5.09 -21.51 8.62
C SER A 52 4.67 -20.56 9.75
N TYR A 53 3.88 -19.51 9.47
CA TYR A 53 3.53 -18.48 10.46
C TYR A 53 2.11 -17.94 10.24
N SER A 54 1.43 -17.54 11.32
CA SER A 54 0.16 -16.79 11.23
C SER A 54 0.42 -15.43 10.55
N GLN A 55 -0.57 -14.88 9.84
CA GLN A 55 -0.42 -13.67 9.00
C GLN A 55 -1.53 -12.68 9.32
N GLU A 56 -1.18 -11.41 9.50
CA GLU A 56 -2.10 -10.34 9.90
C GLU A 56 -1.86 -9.06 9.08
N TRP A 57 -2.80 -8.12 9.17
CA TRP A 57 -2.81 -6.81 8.47
C TRP A 57 -2.41 -6.86 6.99
N ALA A 58 -3.08 -7.72 6.22
CA ALA A 58 -2.90 -7.75 4.78
C ALA A 58 -3.44 -6.47 4.12
N VAL A 59 -2.61 -5.82 3.32
CA VAL A 59 -2.95 -4.66 2.51
C VAL A 59 -2.75 -4.96 1.03
N VAL A 60 -3.57 -4.37 0.18
CA VAL A 60 -3.51 -4.54 -1.27
C VAL A 60 -3.50 -3.19 -1.96
N ALA A 61 -2.68 -3.06 -3.00
CA ALA A 61 -2.67 -1.93 -3.92
C ALA A 61 -2.78 -2.43 -5.36
N VAL A 62 -3.41 -1.64 -6.22
CA VAL A 62 -3.62 -1.93 -7.64
C VAL A 62 -3.25 -0.71 -8.48
N SER A 63 -2.63 -0.92 -9.63
CA SER A 63 -2.32 0.16 -10.58
C SER A 63 -3.60 0.70 -11.22
N ASP A 64 -3.59 1.95 -11.67
CA ASP A 64 -4.77 2.61 -12.27
C ASP A 64 -5.36 1.85 -13.48
N ASP A 65 -4.50 1.16 -14.24
CA ASP A 65 -4.87 0.33 -15.39
C ASP A 65 -5.34 -1.10 -15.01
N GLY A 66 -5.32 -1.41 -13.71
CA GLY A 66 -5.65 -2.72 -13.15
C GLY A 66 -4.70 -3.84 -13.54
N GLN A 67 -3.54 -3.54 -14.14
CA GLN A 67 -2.62 -4.56 -14.66
C GLN A 67 -1.60 -5.06 -13.63
N ARG A 68 -1.46 -4.38 -12.50
CA ARG A 68 -0.56 -4.74 -11.40
C ARG A 68 -1.31 -4.73 -10.09
N VAL A 69 -1.01 -5.72 -9.26
CA VAL A 69 -1.51 -5.84 -7.89
C VAL A 69 -0.34 -6.16 -6.99
N ALA A 70 -0.23 -5.50 -5.86
CA ALA A 70 0.73 -5.80 -4.81
C ALA A 70 -0.04 -6.12 -3.54
N VAL A 71 0.39 -7.15 -2.83
CA VAL A 71 -0.15 -7.49 -1.52
C VAL A 71 1.00 -7.56 -0.54
N ALA A 72 0.87 -6.85 0.58
CA ALA A 72 1.80 -6.92 1.70
C ALA A 72 1.07 -7.39 2.94
N TRP A 73 1.81 -8.04 3.82
CA TRP A 73 1.30 -8.60 5.07
C TRP A 73 2.45 -8.71 6.06
N GLU A 74 2.11 -8.83 7.34
CA GLU A 74 3.09 -9.18 8.36
C GLU A 74 3.01 -10.65 8.76
N THR A 75 4.12 -11.19 9.24
CA THR A 75 4.16 -12.51 9.88
C THR A 75 4.04 -12.36 11.39
N VAL A 76 3.06 -13.02 12.01
CA VAL A 76 2.78 -12.97 13.46
C VAL A 76 3.96 -13.45 14.30
N ILE A 77 4.76 -14.39 13.76
CA ILE A 77 5.99 -14.83 14.38
C ILE A 77 7.12 -14.33 13.49
N GLY A 78 8.05 -13.57 14.09
CA GLY A 78 9.14 -12.93 13.37
C GLY A 78 8.86 -11.51 12.89
N HIS A 79 7.60 -11.04 12.97
CA HIS A 79 7.20 -9.67 12.61
C HIS A 79 7.90 -9.19 11.32
N GLU A 80 7.85 -10.04 10.29
CA GLU A 80 8.46 -9.75 9.01
C GLU A 80 7.44 -9.09 8.11
N VAL A 81 7.83 -8.01 7.43
CA VAL A 81 7.00 -7.39 6.41
C VAL A 81 7.27 -8.10 5.09
N LYS A 82 6.24 -8.75 4.55
CA LYS A 82 6.31 -9.49 3.28
C LYS A 82 5.56 -8.75 2.18
N LEU A 83 5.96 -9.00 0.95
CA LEU A 83 5.36 -8.44 -0.25
C LEU A 83 5.31 -9.47 -1.37
N ARG A 84 4.23 -9.44 -2.16
CA ARG A 84 4.15 -10.20 -3.41
C ARG A 84 3.37 -9.44 -4.47
N PHE A 85 3.87 -9.53 -5.70
CA PHE A 85 3.26 -8.92 -6.86
C PHE A 85 2.50 -9.92 -7.72
N PHE A 86 1.42 -9.45 -8.32
CA PHE A 86 0.56 -10.17 -9.24
C PHE A 86 0.25 -9.30 -10.46
N ASN A 87 -0.12 -9.94 -11.56
CA ASN A 87 -0.75 -9.26 -12.68
C ASN A 87 -2.25 -9.01 -12.41
N GLY A 88 -2.91 -8.25 -13.29
CA GLY A 88 -4.35 -7.96 -13.20
C GLY A 88 -5.29 -9.18 -13.26
N ALA A 89 -4.79 -10.35 -13.66
CA ALA A 89 -5.52 -11.62 -13.61
C ALA A 89 -5.28 -12.40 -12.30
N GLY A 90 -4.54 -11.84 -11.35
CA GLY A 90 -4.19 -12.47 -10.08
C GLY A 90 -3.10 -13.54 -10.17
N SER A 91 -2.39 -13.65 -11.30
CA SER A 91 -1.26 -14.56 -11.40
C SER A 91 0.00 -13.91 -10.81
N PRO A 92 0.79 -14.62 -9.99
CA PRO A 92 1.97 -14.04 -9.36
C PRO A 92 3.02 -13.69 -10.41
N ILE A 93 3.58 -12.49 -10.30
CA ILE A 93 4.71 -12.02 -11.11
C ILE A 93 6.02 -11.99 -10.31
N SER A 94 5.95 -12.10 -8.98
CA SER A 94 7.11 -12.24 -8.11
C SER A 94 7.01 -13.45 -7.17
N ALA A 95 8.15 -13.85 -6.62
CA ALA A 95 8.21 -14.62 -5.38
C ALA A 95 7.77 -13.76 -4.18
N GLU A 96 7.67 -14.35 -3.01
CA GLU A 96 7.56 -13.59 -1.76
C GLU A 96 8.86 -12.82 -1.51
N LEU A 97 8.73 -11.55 -1.16
CA LEU A 97 9.82 -10.64 -0.91
C LEU A 97 9.83 -10.27 0.58
N LEU A 98 11.02 -10.24 1.19
CA LEU A 98 11.21 -9.68 2.54
C LEU A 98 11.49 -8.18 2.41
N VAL A 99 10.57 -7.36 2.90
CA VAL A 99 10.60 -5.90 2.76
C VAL A 99 11.61 -5.28 3.71
N ASN A 100 11.49 -5.58 5.00
CA ASN A 100 12.34 -5.10 6.10
C ASN A 100 13.69 -5.86 6.19
N ALA A 101 14.27 -6.26 5.06
CA ALA A 101 15.54 -7.00 5.04
C ALA A 101 16.66 -6.19 5.71
N GLY A 102 17.33 -6.78 6.70
CA GLY A 102 18.39 -6.13 7.49
C GLY A 102 17.97 -5.76 8.92
N PHE A 103 16.67 -5.81 9.22
CA PHE A 103 16.13 -5.57 10.57
C PHE A 103 16.15 -6.89 11.35
N THR A 104 16.57 -6.83 12.60
CA THR A 104 16.74 -7.96 13.52
C THR A 104 16.11 -7.66 14.89
N GLY A 105 15.42 -8.62 15.49
CA GLY A 105 14.58 -8.31 16.66
C GLY A 105 13.21 -7.81 16.21
N HIS A 106 12.17 -8.31 16.84
CA HIS A 106 10.90 -8.55 16.18
C HIS A 106 9.77 -7.71 16.77
N ILE A 107 9.60 -6.49 16.25
CA ILE A 107 8.27 -5.87 16.09
C ILE A 107 8.37 -4.89 14.91
N GLN A 108 8.13 -5.38 13.69
CA GLN A 108 7.74 -4.56 12.56
C GLN A 108 6.28 -4.85 12.26
N ASP A 109 5.48 -3.82 12.13
CA ASP A 109 4.04 -3.97 11.99
C ASP A 109 3.40 -2.88 11.13
N GLU A 110 2.08 -2.98 10.98
CA GLU A 110 1.26 -2.00 10.26
C GLU A 110 1.73 -1.75 8.81
N PRO A 111 1.95 -2.79 8.00
CA PRO A 111 2.44 -2.60 6.65
C PRO A 111 1.40 -1.90 5.78
N MET A 112 1.81 -0.85 5.08
CA MET A 112 0.97 -0.05 4.19
C MET A 112 1.61 0.09 2.81
N LEU A 113 0.78 0.25 1.78
CA LEU A 113 1.20 0.27 0.38
C LEU A 113 0.64 1.47 -0.37
N ALA A 114 1.47 2.03 -1.24
CA ALA A 114 1.02 2.86 -2.35
C ALA A 114 1.60 2.31 -3.65
N MET A 115 0.79 2.27 -4.71
CA MET A 115 1.22 1.87 -6.04
C MET A 115 0.90 2.97 -7.03
N ASP A 116 1.81 3.25 -7.96
CA ASP A 116 1.57 4.18 -9.05
C ASP A 116 1.07 3.48 -10.34
N SER A 117 0.78 4.28 -11.36
CA SER A 117 0.28 3.78 -12.66
C SER A 117 1.26 2.86 -13.40
N GLU A 118 2.55 2.91 -13.10
CA GLU A 118 3.57 2.02 -13.68
C GLU A 118 3.77 0.74 -12.86
N GLY A 119 3.08 0.63 -11.72
CA GLY A 119 3.19 -0.48 -10.79
C GLY A 119 4.37 -0.34 -9.82
N ARG A 120 5.10 0.78 -9.82
CA ARG A 120 6.08 1.05 -8.76
C ARG A 120 5.32 1.12 -7.44
N THR A 121 5.92 0.58 -6.40
CA THR A 121 5.25 0.38 -5.12
C THR A 121 6.14 0.81 -3.98
N LEU A 122 5.65 1.75 -3.18
CA LEU A 122 6.22 2.08 -1.88
C LEU A 122 5.52 1.22 -0.83
N VAL A 123 6.31 0.45 -0.07
CA VAL A 123 5.86 -0.23 1.15
C VAL A 123 6.38 0.57 2.34
N CYS A 124 5.49 0.88 3.28
CA CYS A 124 5.84 1.49 4.56
C CYS A 124 5.45 0.57 5.71
N TRP A 125 6.11 0.71 6.85
CA TRP A 125 5.81 -0.03 8.08
C TRP A 125 6.31 0.72 9.31
N SER A 126 5.77 0.35 10.48
CA SER A 126 6.23 0.80 11.79
C SER A 126 7.32 -0.16 12.31
N ASP A 127 8.42 0.39 12.82
CA ASP A 127 9.43 -0.32 13.60
C ASP A 127 9.24 0.02 15.07
N ARG A 128 9.32 -0.98 15.98
CA ARG A 128 9.32 -0.73 17.43
C ARG A 128 10.63 -1.04 18.13
N ASN A 129 11.73 -1.18 17.40
CA ASN A 129 13.04 -1.50 17.95
C ASN A 129 14.04 -0.33 17.88
N ALA A 130 13.57 0.90 17.67
CA ALA A 130 14.40 2.10 17.60
C ALA A 130 15.54 1.97 16.56
N TYR A 131 15.25 1.40 15.38
CA TYR A 131 16.22 1.26 14.29
C TYR A 131 16.65 2.60 13.70
N ASP A 132 15.86 3.65 13.90
CA ASP A 132 16.14 5.03 13.53
C ASP A 132 16.88 5.82 14.64
N GLY A 133 16.85 5.33 15.88
CA GLY A 133 17.70 5.79 16.98
C GLY A 133 16.97 6.07 18.29
N ASP A 134 15.64 6.13 18.30
CA ASP A 134 14.80 6.32 19.48
C ASP A 134 13.39 5.77 19.23
N GLY A 135 12.65 5.41 20.29
CA GLY A 135 11.24 5.03 20.21
C GLY A 135 10.82 4.06 19.08
N MET A 136 9.64 4.31 18.51
CA MET A 136 9.15 3.69 17.26
C MET A 136 9.53 4.54 16.05
N GLY A 137 9.80 3.91 14.91
CA GLY A 137 10.18 4.61 13.68
C GLY A 137 9.33 4.22 12.48
N VAL A 138 9.13 5.16 11.54
CA VAL A 138 8.47 4.89 10.25
C VAL A 138 9.49 4.64 9.15
N PHE A 139 9.37 3.48 8.50
CA PHE A 139 10.30 3.05 7.47
C PHE A 139 9.61 2.80 6.13
N GLY A 140 10.39 2.91 5.06
CA GLY A 140 9.94 2.76 3.69
C GLY A 140 10.89 1.92 2.84
N ARG A 141 10.33 1.31 1.79
CA ARG A 141 11.10 0.68 0.71
C ARG A 141 10.33 0.71 -0.61
N VAL A 142 11.01 1.14 -1.66
CA VAL A 142 10.43 1.23 -3.01
C VAL A 142 10.83 0.03 -3.86
N TYR A 143 9.86 -0.50 -4.61
CA TYR A 143 10.00 -1.57 -5.58
C TYR A 143 9.52 -1.11 -6.96
N ASP A 144 10.12 -1.62 -8.03
CA ASP A 144 9.56 -1.51 -9.37
C ASP A 144 8.34 -2.42 -9.57
N GLY A 145 7.65 -2.27 -10.70
CA GLY A 145 6.46 -3.08 -11.03
C GLY A 145 6.72 -4.56 -11.30
N GLY A 146 7.98 -5.01 -11.23
CA GLY A 146 8.40 -6.42 -11.26
C GLY A 146 8.81 -6.97 -9.90
N GLY A 147 8.82 -6.13 -8.86
CA GLY A 147 9.25 -6.50 -7.50
C GLY A 147 10.75 -6.43 -7.26
N VAL A 148 11.51 -5.68 -8.07
CA VAL A 148 12.92 -5.39 -7.80
C VAL A 148 13.01 -4.13 -6.91
N PRO A 149 13.69 -4.19 -5.76
CA PRO A 149 13.84 -3.03 -4.89
C PRO A 149 14.78 -1.99 -5.51
N TYR A 150 14.41 -0.71 -5.41
CA TYR A 150 15.29 0.41 -5.79
C TYR A 150 16.49 0.56 -4.84
N GLY A 151 16.35 0.08 -3.60
CA GLY A 151 17.38 0.20 -2.58
C GLY A 151 17.08 -0.61 -1.31
N PRO A 152 17.90 -0.43 -0.25
CA PRO A 152 17.58 -0.94 1.08
C PRO A 152 16.38 -0.17 1.69
N PRO A 153 15.80 -0.67 2.80
CA PRO A 153 14.95 0.12 3.68
C PRO A 153 15.56 1.48 4.05
N PHE A 154 14.71 2.48 4.25
CA PHE A 154 15.12 3.82 4.70
C PHE A 154 14.12 4.39 5.71
N VAL A 155 14.58 5.28 6.59
CA VAL A 155 13.74 6.04 7.52
C VAL A 155 12.98 7.10 6.75
N ILE A 156 11.68 7.24 7.01
CA ILE A 156 10.81 8.21 6.34
C ILE A 156 10.81 9.55 7.10
N SER A 157 10.69 9.53 8.42
CA SER A 157 10.71 10.73 9.26
C SER A 157 12.09 11.40 9.25
N GLU A 158 12.11 12.74 9.34
CA GLU A 158 13.33 13.52 9.58
C GLU A 158 13.62 13.60 11.07
N ASP A 159 12.59 13.86 11.88
CA ASP A 159 12.69 13.79 13.33
C ASP A 159 12.46 12.36 13.78
N THR A 160 13.48 11.78 14.40
CA THR A 160 13.47 10.42 14.94
C THR A 160 13.45 10.46 16.47
N THR A 161 13.09 11.59 17.08
CA THR A 161 12.97 11.72 18.54
C THR A 161 11.62 11.15 18.96
N GLN A 162 11.57 10.41 20.08
CA GLN A 162 10.36 9.71 20.51
C GLN A 162 9.82 8.74 19.44
N SER A 163 8.50 8.61 19.31
CA SER A 163 7.85 7.61 18.47
C SER A 163 7.17 8.22 17.25
N GLN A 164 7.41 7.63 16.09
CA GLN A 164 6.63 7.80 14.87
C GLN A 164 6.05 6.45 14.44
N TRP A 165 4.79 6.44 14.00
CA TRP A 165 4.05 5.19 13.74
C TRP A 165 2.88 5.38 12.77
N GLU A 166 2.24 4.28 12.36
CA GLU A 166 1.13 4.21 11.42
C GLU A 166 1.35 4.98 10.10
N PRO A 167 2.30 4.54 9.26
CA PRO A 167 2.59 5.25 8.01
C PRO A 167 1.49 5.03 6.97
N MET A 168 1.07 6.10 6.31
CA MET A 168 -0.02 6.12 5.32
C MET A 168 0.48 6.70 3.99
N PRO A 169 1.04 5.86 3.09
CA PRO A 169 1.59 6.30 1.82
C PRO A 169 0.52 6.55 0.75
N ARG A 170 0.81 7.47 -0.18
CA ARG A 170 0.10 7.69 -1.44
C ARG A 170 1.07 7.99 -2.57
N ALA A 171 0.75 7.48 -3.76
CA ALA A 171 1.45 7.82 -4.99
C ALA A 171 1.04 9.22 -5.45
N LEU A 172 1.99 10.00 -5.94
CA LEU A 172 1.75 11.33 -6.51
C LEU A 172 1.73 11.26 -8.04
N PRO A 173 0.98 12.15 -8.74
CA PRO A 173 0.93 12.18 -10.20
C PRO A 173 2.29 12.45 -10.88
N ASP A 174 3.23 13.06 -10.16
CA ASP A 174 4.60 13.29 -10.64
C ASP A 174 5.51 12.05 -10.49
N GLY A 175 4.96 10.94 -10.00
CA GLY A 175 5.67 9.69 -9.75
C GLY A 175 6.35 9.62 -8.39
N GLY A 176 6.29 10.68 -7.57
CA GLY A 176 6.78 10.67 -6.19
C GLY A 176 5.78 10.04 -5.22
N TRP A 177 6.08 10.18 -3.93
CA TRP A 177 5.22 9.70 -2.85
C TRP A 177 4.97 10.80 -1.83
N VAL A 178 3.82 10.70 -1.16
CA VAL A 178 3.59 11.36 0.12
C VAL A 178 3.29 10.30 1.16
N VAL A 179 3.87 10.42 2.35
CA VAL A 179 3.62 9.50 3.46
C VAL A 179 3.18 10.34 4.64
N ALA A 180 1.93 10.16 5.08
CA ALA A 180 1.48 10.70 6.35
C ALA A 180 1.85 9.72 7.48
N PHE A 181 2.07 10.21 8.69
CA PHE A 181 2.37 9.38 9.87
C PHE A 181 2.05 10.15 11.15
N ASN A 182 1.87 9.41 12.25
CA ASN A 182 1.73 9.98 13.58
C ASN A 182 3.12 10.22 14.19
N GLY A 183 3.31 11.31 14.94
CA GLY A 183 4.51 11.62 15.73
C GLY A 183 4.20 11.98 17.18
N GLU A 184 5.25 11.97 18.03
CA GLU A 184 5.31 12.26 19.48
C GLU A 184 4.26 11.59 20.38
N ASP A 185 4.60 11.42 21.67
CA ASP A 185 3.79 10.79 22.73
C ASP A 185 2.54 11.62 23.10
N ASP A 186 1.68 11.96 22.13
CA ASP A 186 0.26 12.35 22.25
C ASP A 186 -0.37 12.75 20.88
N GLY A 187 0.31 12.54 19.75
CA GLY A 187 -0.30 12.68 18.41
C GLY A 187 -0.05 14.02 17.75
N GLU A 188 0.89 14.01 16.81
CA GLU A 188 0.99 15.00 15.77
C GLU A 188 0.88 14.33 14.41
N ALA A 189 0.04 14.89 13.53
CA ALA A 189 -0.15 14.40 12.19
C ALA A 189 0.92 15.03 11.27
N TRP A 190 1.84 14.23 10.76
CA TRP A 190 2.94 14.68 9.91
C TRP A 190 2.81 14.11 8.50
N PHE A 191 3.48 14.73 7.53
CA PHE A 191 3.77 14.09 6.26
C PHE A 191 5.17 14.37 5.72
N ARG A 192 5.69 13.40 4.97
CA ARG A 192 6.93 13.49 4.19
C ARG A 192 6.61 13.35 2.69
N ARG A 193 7.21 14.21 1.86
CA ARG A 193 7.26 13.98 0.40
C ARG A 193 8.54 13.24 0.03
N LEU A 194 8.44 12.28 -0.86
CA LEU A 194 9.55 11.48 -1.38
C LEU A 194 9.60 11.57 -2.91
N THR A 195 10.79 11.43 -3.51
CA THR A 195 10.94 11.17 -4.95
C THR A 195 10.42 9.77 -5.30
N ALA A 196 10.34 9.47 -6.59
CA ALA A 196 9.94 8.14 -7.06
C ALA A 196 10.79 7.00 -6.47
N GLU A 197 12.08 7.24 -6.24
CA GLU A 197 13.03 6.27 -5.68
C GLU A 197 12.97 6.18 -4.15
N GLY A 198 12.13 6.98 -3.49
CA GLY A 198 12.00 7.02 -2.04
C GLY A 198 12.97 8.00 -1.36
N VAL A 199 13.55 8.94 -2.10
CA VAL A 199 14.46 9.95 -1.51
C VAL A 199 13.63 11.09 -0.91
N PRO A 200 13.85 11.48 0.35
CA PRO A 200 13.16 12.61 0.94
C PRO A 200 13.30 13.94 0.19
N VAL A 201 12.19 14.65 0.03
CA VAL A 201 12.12 15.97 -0.61
C VAL A 201 11.70 17.00 0.43
N GLY A 202 12.69 17.69 1.00
CA GLY A 202 12.47 18.69 2.04
C GLY A 202 12.26 18.09 3.43
N ALA A 203 11.82 18.96 4.34
CA ALA A 203 11.55 18.62 5.74
C ALA A 203 10.18 17.98 5.94
N ASP A 204 9.97 17.38 7.10
CA ASP A 204 8.66 16.92 7.55
C ASP A 204 7.72 18.13 7.68
N VAL A 205 6.45 17.94 7.28
CA VAL A 205 5.44 18.99 7.34
C VAL A 205 4.34 18.57 8.30
N ASN A 206 4.11 19.38 9.33
CA ASN A 206 3.01 19.16 10.26
C ASN A 206 1.68 19.53 9.58
N LEU A 207 0.73 18.59 9.55
CA LEU A 207 -0.62 18.76 9.02
C LEU A 207 -1.48 19.65 9.91
N ALA A 208 -1.16 19.71 11.21
CA ALA A 208 -1.86 20.50 12.18
C ALA A 208 -1.03 21.71 12.61
N THR A 209 -1.48 22.90 12.20
CA THR A 209 -0.84 24.17 12.58
C THR A 209 -1.16 24.62 14.01
N PHE A 210 -1.85 23.78 14.80
CA PHE A 210 -2.29 24.09 16.16
C PHE A 210 -1.79 23.03 17.14
N HIS A 211 -0.78 23.38 17.94
CA HIS A 211 -0.10 22.45 18.83
C HIS A 211 -0.92 22.26 20.11
N ASN A 212 -1.74 21.21 20.16
CA ASN A 212 -2.38 20.78 21.41
C ASN A 212 -2.07 19.33 21.78
N ASN A 213 -1.11 18.69 21.07
CA ASN A 213 -0.62 17.34 21.31
C ASN A 213 -1.77 16.35 21.46
N ALA A 214 -2.60 16.21 20.42
CA ALA A 214 -3.80 15.38 20.47
C ALA A 214 -4.34 14.99 19.07
N GLN A 215 -3.48 15.01 18.05
CA GLN A 215 -3.84 14.94 16.64
C GLN A 215 -3.31 13.66 15.97
N VAL A 216 -4.20 12.75 15.59
CA VAL A 216 -3.85 11.41 15.10
C VAL A 216 -4.66 11.03 13.85
N ASP A 217 -4.43 9.82 13.32
CA ASP A 217 -5.16 9.23 12.19
C ASP A 217 -5.06 10.05 10.89
N ALA A 218 -3.83 10.47 10.56
CA ALA A 218 -3.55 11.33 9.42
C ALA A 218 -3.81 10.64 8.07
N ALA A 219 -4.95 10.91 7.44
CA ALA A 219 -5.23 10.48 6.08
C ALA A 219 -4.76 11.51 5.05
N VAL A 220 -4.16 11.06 3.96
CA VAL A 220 -3.84 11.91 2.80
C VAL A 220 -4.41 11.30 1.52
N THR A 221 -4.88 12.14 0.62
CA THR A 221 -5.20 11.80 -0.77
C THR A 221 -4.71 12.92 -1.69
N VAL A 222 -4.59 12.63 -2.98
CA VAL A 222 -4.09 13.56 -3.99
C VAL A 222 -5.01 13.54 -5.20
N ASP A 223 -5.24 14.69 -5.81
CA ASP A 223 -5.96 14.77 -7.09
C ASP A 223 -5.02 14.66 -8.30
N ALA A 224 -5.60 14.65 -9.50
CA ALA A 224 -4.85 14.55 -10.74
C ALA A 224 -3.89 15.73 -10.98
N GLU A 225 -4.14 16.87 -10.33
CA GLU A 225 -3.30 18.07 -10.39
C GLU A 225 -2.18 18.09 -9.32
N GLY A 226 -2.12 17.07 -8.45
CA GLY A 226 -1.12 16.96 -7.40
C GLY A 226 -1.45 17.75 -6.13
N ARG A 227 -2.69 18.22 -5.96
CA ARG A 227 -3.12 18.88 -4.72
C ARG A 227 -3.38 17.82 -3.65
N LEU A 228 -2.78 18.02 -2.48
CA LEU A 228 -2.97 17.17 -1.31
C LEU A 228 -4.26 17.59 -0.58
N PHE A 229 -5.07 16.60 -0.23
CA PHE A 229 -6.19 16.73 0.69
C PHE A 229 -5.90 15.82 1.88
N THR A 230 -5.91 16.38 3.07
CA THR A 230 -5.48 15.70 4.28
C THR A 230 -6.62 15.71 5.28
N ALA A 231 -6.71 14.70 6.12
CA ALA A 231 -7.62 14.71 7.26
C ALA A 231 -6.91 14.16 8.49
N PHE A 232 -7.28 14.64 9.66
CA PHE A 232 -6.74 14.17 10.94
C PHE A 232 -7.78 14.35 12.04
N VAL A 233 -7.67 13.56 13.11
CA VAL A 233 -8.56 13.63 14.28
C VAL A 233 -7.89 14.47 15.35
N ASP A 234 -8.55 15.54 15.81
CA ASP A 234 -8.10 16.36 16.94
C ASP A 234 -8.91 16.04 18.21
N TYR A 235 -8.22 15.61 19.27
CA TYR A 235 -8.81 15.35 20.59
C TYR A 235 -8.64 16.52 21.58
N GLY A 236 -7.89 17.56 21.22
CA GLY A 236 -7.59 18.71 22.06
C GLY A 236 -8.69 19.79 22.00
N GLY A 237 -9.25 20.12 23.16
CA GLY A 237 -10.53 20.82 23.27
C GLY A 237 -10.58 22.33 22.99
N ASN A 238 -9.83 22.94 22.06
CA ASN A 238 -9.90 24.41 21.87
C ASN A 238 -9.94 24.96 20.42
N VAL A 239 -11.13 25.48 20.09
CA VAL A 239 -11.55 26.74 19.42
C VAL A 239 -11.46 26.92 17.88
N VAL A 240 -10.65 26.21 17.10
CA VAL A 240 -10.82 26.22 15.62
C VAL A 240 -10.69 24.80 15.07
N GLY A 241 -11.72 24.30 14.39
CA GLY A 241 -11.86 22.90 13.95
C GLY A 241 -12.72 22.05 14.89
N GLY A 242 -12.62 22.30 16.20
CA GLY A 242 -13.34 21.54 17.22
C GLY A 242 -12.76 20.14 17.42
N MET A 243 -13.22 19.44 18.47
CA MET A 243 -12.87 18.02 18.63
C MET A 243 -13.48 17.21 17.47
N GLY A 244 -12.69 16.38 16.81
CA GLY A 244 -13.15 15.50 15.73
C GLY A 244 -12.28 15.54 14.47
N THR A 245 -12.85 15.08 13.36
CA THR A 245 -12.16 14.97 12.06
C THR A 245 -12.07 16.34 11.37
N ASN A 246 -10.85 16.75 11.05
CA ASN A 246 -10.50 17.97 10.32
C ASN A 246 -10.06 17.64 8.89
N ILE A 247 -10.15 18.61 7.95
CA ILE A 247 -9.68 18.51 6.55
C ILE A 247 -8.82 19.73 6.17
#